data_AF-A0A382KDB6-F1
#
_entry.id   AF-A0A382KDB6-F1
#
_cell.length_a   1.000
_cell.length_b   1.000
_cell.length_c   1.000
_cell.angle_alpha   90.00
_cell.angle_beta   90.00
_cell.angle_gamma   90.00
#
_symmetry.space_group_name_H-M   'P 1'
#
loop_
_entity.id
_entity.type
_entity.pdbx_description
1 polymer ?
#
loop_
_entity_poly.entity_id
_entity_poly.type
_entity_poly.pdbx_seq_one_letter_code
_entity_poly.pdbx_strand_id
1 'polypeptide(L)'
;PALTDAVGTNPNSIVNYDRATDLDASDIEVHVSPPVISEIQTKSPYLNGTYGINAKIPVIISFVDAVTDADEKVYFKANASLEVTMNTGAVVTIEGSDLAVDGFSAEGEYTVGAGDTETDELRVTGITKSTATAVYDEFSNNLDLDLDGSSATQGDATDTELPNENFDNGNWDEIAIDVTEPTLNSIDAYIELDNGDKESFTAGTAGIGDKIDLVLSFSEDVKVDGTLTIALNTNNGNAEISAGSSITYPDDASKVKTLHGTYTVAENQETDVLDITSISLPAGKKLTDNPLSLNGSDDTDKPNSLDPISYDDFTPTHNIKIDGVRPTVTQVTTTEYKYATDDNGVAAVFADAATLTQDGTYGIGSRIKFQISFSEAVELSGGNIDLDLGLNQGSLSIEPTDIIGNADPALDNRTAEAILTVI
;
A
#
# COMPACT_ATOMS: atom_id res chain seq x y z
N PRO A 1 29.55 -78.40 -28.29
CA PRO A 1 29.41 -79.23 -27.08
C PRO A 1 28.03 -79.91 -27.07
N ALA A 2 27.98 -81.24 -27.17
CA ALA A 2 26.73 -81.98 -27.03
C ALA A 2 26.45 -82.17 -25.54
N LEU A 3 25.24 -81.84 -25.09
CA LEU A 3 24.78 -82.23 -23.76
C LEU A 3 24.55 -83.74 -23.79
N THR A 4 25.38 -84.45 -23.05
CA THR A 4 25.29 -85.90 -22.87
C THR A 4 25.13 -86.20 -21.39
N ASP A 5 24.46 -87.30 -21.05
CA ASP A 5 24.38 -87.72 -19.65
C ASP A 5 25.77 -88.04 -19.07
N ALA A 6 25.84 -88.09 -17.73
CA ALA A 6 27.10 -88.26 -17.01
C ALA A 6 27.53 -89.73 -16.89
N VAL A 7 27.36 -90.54 -17.94
CA VAL A 7 27.81 -91.94 -17.96
C VAL A 7 29.12 -92.09 -18.74
N GLY A 8 30.09 -92.79 -18.15
CA GLY A 8 31.48 -92.84 -18.65
C GLY A 8 31.70 -93.55 -19.99
N THR A 9 30.74 -94.35 -20.48
CA THR A 9 30.83 -95.07 -21.77
C THR A 9 29.50 -95.00 -22.50
N ASN A 10 29.50 -94.49 -23.73
CA ASN A 10 28.32 -94.23 -24.57
C ASN A 10 27.25 -93.36 -23.88
N PRO A 11 27.59 -92.12 -23.50
CA PRO A 11 26.63 -91.24 -22.86
C PRO A 11 25.52 -90.88 -23.84
N ASN A 12 24.28 -90.88 -23.36
CA ASN A 12 23.13 -90.61 -24.23
C ASN A 12 23.14 -89.13 -24.62
N SER A 13 23.09 -88.86 -25.93
CA SER A 13 22.88 -87.51 -26.45
C SER A 13 21.43 -87.09 -26.22
N ILE A 14 21.24 -85.82 -25.86
CA ILE A 14 19.90 -85.22 -25.85
C ILE A 14 19.22 -85.41 -27.21
N VAL A 15 17.98 -85.91 -27.18
CA VAL A 15 17.20 -86.26 -28.38
C VAL A 15 16.36 -85.11 -28.92
N ASN A 16 16.17 -84.05 -28.14
CA ASN A 16 15.42 -82.87 -28.56
C ASN A 16 15.85 -81.61 -27.79
N TYR A 17 16.01 -80.48 -28.49
CA TYR A 17 16.22 -79.15 -27.92
C TYR A 17 14.93 -78.33 -27.85
N ASP A 18 13.80 -78.89 -28.29
CA ASP A 18 12.52 -78.20 -28.26
C ASP A 18 12.26 -77.69 -26.84
N ARG A 19 11.97 -76.39 -26.76
CA ARG A 19 11.63 -75.73 -25.51
C ARG A 19 10.49 -76.53 -24.88
N ALA A 20 10.66 -76.93 -23.62
CA ALA A 20 9.52 -77.38 -22.85
C ALA A 20 8.45 -76.28 -22.90
N THR A 21 7.18 -76.65 -23.08
CA THR A 21 6.03 -75.73 -23.08
C THR A 21 5.81 -75.02 -21.73
N ASP A 22 6.76 -75.12 -20.81
CA ASP A 22 6.74 -74.55 -19.47
C ASP A 22 7.01 -73.03 -19.47
N LEU A 23 7.58 -72.48 -20.55
CA LEU A 23 7.65 -71.03 -20.75
C LEU A 23 6.35 -70.46 -21.36
N ASP A 24 5.46 -71.29 -21.91
CA ASP A 24 4.17 -70.83 -22.43
C ASP A 24 3.18 -70.50 -21.30
N ALA A 25 3.51 -70.83 -20.05
CA ALA A 25 2.75 -70.50 -18.84
C ALA A 25 3.45 -69.46 -17.94
N SER A 26 4.50 -68.79 -18.44
CA SER A 26 5.19 -67.76 -17.68
C SER A 26 4.67 -66.38 -18.11
N ASP A 27 3.88 -65.73 -17.24
CA ASP A 27 3.48 -64.32 -17.35
C ASP A 27 4.70 -63.42 -17.05
N ILE A 28 5.75 -63.50 -17.87
CA ILE A 28 6.92 -62.62 -17.77
C ILE A 28 6.57 -61.35 -18.53
N GLU A 29 6.14 -60.34 -17.79
CA GLU A 29 6.02 -58.97 -18.27
C GLU A 29 7.37 -58.27 -18.12
N VAL A 30 7.85 -57.67 -19.21
CA VAL A 30 9.10 -56.90 -19.24
C VAL A 30 8.74 -55.48 -19.63
N HIS A 31 8.70 -54.60 -18.64
CA HIS A 31 8.60 -53.16 -18.82
C HIS A 31 10.01 -52.56 -18.73
N VAL A 32 10.38 -51.73 -19.70
CA VAL A 32 11.74 -51.15 -19.80
C VAL A 32 11.74 -49.64 -19.94
N SER A 33 10.57 -49.03 -20.09
CA SER A 33 10.39 -47.59 -20.08
C SER A 33 10.40 -47.12 -18.62
N PRO A 34 11.27 -46.15 -18.26
CA PRO A 34 11.18 -45.48 -16.98
C PRO A 34 10.05 -44.44 -16.98
N PRO A 35 9.53 -44.09 -15.79
CA PRO A 35 8.70 -42.91 -15.65
C PRO A 35 9.53 -41.65 -15.89
N VAL A 36 8.89 -40.62 -16.43
CA VAL A 36 9.39 -39.25 -16.60
C VAL A 36 8.37 -38.25 -16.08
N ILE A 37 8.78 -37.00 -15.89
CA ILE A 37 7.86 -35.91 -15.55
C ILE A 37 7.34 -35.30 -16.85
N SER A 38 6.02 -35.32 -17.06
CA SER A 38 5.39 -34.74 -18.25
C SER A 38 5.03 -33.27 -18.10
N GLU A 39 4.66 -32.86 -16.88
CA GLU A 39 4.11 -31.55 -16.59
C GLU A 39 4.44 -31.15 -15.15
N ILE A 40 4.73 -29.86 -14.97
CA ILE A 40 4.84 -29.18 -13.69
C ILE A 40 3.87 -28.00 -13.72
N GLN A 41 2.94 -27.96 -12.77
CA GLN A 41 1.89 -26.95 -12.75
C GLN A 41 1.44 -26.60 -11.33
N THR A 42 0.52 -25.65 -11.22
CA THR A 42 -0.27 -25.44 -10.01
C THR A 42 -1.75 -25.74 -10.27
N LYS A 43 -2.64 -25.28 -9.39
CA LYS A 43 -4.09 -25.50 -9.50
C LYS A 43 -4.88 -24.29 -9.02
N SER A 44 -6.14 -24.19 -9.44
CA SER A 44 -7.08 -23.21 -8.87
C SER A 44 -7.18 -23.34 -7.34
N PRO A 45 -7.23 -22.22 -6.59
CA PRO A 45 -7.39 -20.83 -7.04
C PRO A 45 -6.08 -20.09 -7.36
N TYR A 46 -4.93 -20.76 -7.43
CA TYR A 46 -3.65 -20.13 -7.77
C TYR A 46 -3.58 -19.93 -9.29
N LEU A 47 -3.59 -18.67 -9.73
CA LEU A 47 -3.73 -18.26 -11.14
C LEU A 47 -2.72 -17.11 -11.45
N ASN A 48 -2.66 -16.64 -12.70
CA ASN A 48 -1.79 -15.54 -13.19
C ASN A 48 -1.87 -14.23 -12.40
N GLY A 49 -0.83 -13.84 -11.68
CA GLY A 49 -0.74 -12.55 -11.02
C GLY A 49 0.38 -12.53 -9.98
N THR A 50 0.43 -11.48 -9.17
CA THR A 50 1.54 -11.25 -8.25
C THR A 50 1.30 -11.86 -6.88
N TYR A 51 2.29 -12.58 -6.37
CA TYR A 51 2.28 -13.25 -5.08
C TYR A 51 3.35 -12.67 -4.16
N GLY A 52 2.93 -12.18 -3.00
CA GLY A 52 3.79 -11.60 -1.98
C GLY A 52 4.36 -12.61 -1.00
N ILE A 53 5.11 -12.12 -0.01
CA ILE A 53 5.78 -12.95 0.99
C ILE A 53 4.76 -13.77 1.80
N ASN A 54 5.08 -15.05 2.01
CA ASN A 54 4.23 -16.08 2.62
C ASN A 54 3.05 -16.58 1.78
N ALA A 55 2.91 -16.13 0.53
CA ALA A 55 2.06 -16.83 -0.43
C ALA A 55 2.51 -18.29 -0.54
N LYS A 56 1.53 -19.20 -0.65
CA LYS A 56 1.74 -20.64 -0.69
C LYS A 56 1.18 -21.18 -1.98
N ILE A 57 2.03 -21.60 -2.91
CA ILE A 57 1.66 -22.06 -4.24
C ILE A 57 1.96 -23.55 -4.34
N PRO A 58 0.96 -24.41 -4.57
CA PRO A 58 1.18 -25.83 -4.82
C PRO A 58 2.00 -26.03 -6.10
N VAL A 59 3.01 -26.90 -6.02
CA VAL A 59 3.81 -27.36 -7.14
C VAL A 59 3.47 -28.82 -7.38
N ILE A 60 2.77 -29.10 -8.48
CA ILE A 60 2.27 -30.43 -8.83
C ILE A 60 3.12 -30.95 -9.98
N ILE A 61 3.71 -32.13 -9.79
CA ILE A 61 4.44 -32.86 -10.83
C ILE A 61 3.63 -34.07 -11.28
N SER A 62 3.48 -34.25 -12.58
CA SER A 62 2.76 -35.37 -13.20
C SER A 62 3.73 -36.37 -13.81
N PHE A 63 3.46 -37.67 -13.63
CA PHE A 63 4.31 -38.75 -14.10
C PHE A 63 3.68 -39.51 -15.26
N VAL A 64 4.47 -39.75 -16.31
CA VAL A 64 4.06 -40.57 -17.46
C VAL A 64 5.15 -41.55 -17.84
N ASP A 65 4.76 -42.57 -18.58
CA ASP A 65 5.68 -43.49 -19.23
C ASP A 65 6.40 -42.79 -20.39
N ALA A 66 7.74 -42.84 -20.38
CA ALA A 66 8.58 -42.13 -21.33
C ALA A 66 8.39 -42.50 -22.80
N VAL A 67 7.67 -43.59 -23.10
CA VAL A 67 7.48 -44.11 -24.47
C VAL A 67 6.03 -43.97 -24.92
N THR A 68 5.08 -44.15 -24.02
CA THR A 68 3.64 -44.18 -24.34
C THR A 68 2.91 -42.91 -23.98
N ASP A 69 3.52 -42.01 -23.20
CA ASP A 69 2.93 -40.79 -22.64
C ASP A 69 1.65 -41.06 -21.81
N ALA A 70 1.43 -42.30 -21.39
CA ALA A 70 0.32 -42.67 -20.52
C ALA A 70 0.69 -42.40 -19.06
N ASP A 71 -0.30 -42.01 -18.25
CA ASP A 71 -0.14 -41.82 -16.80
C ASP A 71 0.57 -43.04 -16.19
N GLU A 72 1.71 -42.79 -15.53
CA GLU A 72 2.52 -43.84 -14.94
C GLU A 72 2.56 -43.70 -13.43
N LYS A 73 2.21 -44.81 -12.76
CA LYS A 73 2.19 -44.86 -11.31
C LYS A 73 3.60 -45.00 -10.76
N VAL A 74 4.00 -44.08 -9.89
CA VAL A 74 5.29 -44.11 -9.22
C VAL A 74 5.19 -44.39 -7.72
N TYR A 75 6.33 -44.69 -7.12
CA TYR A 75 6.51 -44.97 -5.70
C TYR A 75 7.81 -44.31 -5.19
N PHE A 76 7.78 -43.79 -3.97
CA PHE A 76 8.97 -43.28 -3.29
C PHE A 76 9.57 -44.35 -2.38
N LYS A 77 10.89 -44.48 -2.38
CA LYS A 77 11.60 -45.24 -1.35
C LYS A 77 11.45 -44.55 0.01
N ALA A 78 11.63 -45.32 1.09
CA ALA A 78 11.54 -44.80 2.45
C ALA A 78 12.56 -43.65 2.66
N ASN A 79 12.06 -42.49 3.11
CA ASN A 79 12.82 -41.24 3.28
C ASN A 79 13.47 -40.70 2.00
N ALA A 80 12.98 -41.11 0.83
CA ALA A 80 13.37 -40.50 -0.43
C ALA A 80 12.52 -39.24 -0.68
N SER A 81 13.15 -38.26 -1.31
CA SER A 81 12.55 -37.02 -1.75
C SER A 81 13.02 -36.60 -3.14
N LEU A 82 12.28 -35.67 -3.73
CA LEU A 82 12.68 -34.80 -4.81
C LEU A 82 12.86 -33.38 -4.25
N GLU A 83 13.95 -32.72 -4.62
CA GLU A 83 14.17 -31.30 -4.37
C GLU A 83 13.92 -30.54 -5.68
N VAL A 84 12.84 -29.76 -5.71
CA VAL A 84 12.41 -28.97 -6.87
C VAL A 84 12.87 -27.53 -6.65
N THR A 85 13.81 -27.06 -7.48
CA THR A 85 14.36 -25.71 -7.39
C THR A 85 13.55 -24.76 -8.25
N MET A 86 13.06 -23.67 -7.66
CA MET A 86 12.33 -22.62 -8.37
C MET A 86 13.30 -21.60 -8.96
N ASN A 87 12.90 -20.88 -10.01
CA ASN A 87 13.69 -19.77 -10.58
C ASN A 87 13.87 -18.58 -9.62
N THR A 88 13.12 -18.55 -8.51
CA THR A 88 13.33 -17.62 -7.40
C THR A 88 14.52 -17.99 -6.51
N GLY A 89 15.06 -19.21 -6.65
CA GLY A 89 16.11 -19.79 -5.82
C GLY A 89 15.59 -20.61 -4.63
N ALA A 90 14.27 -20.60 -4.38
CA ALA A 90 13.65 -21.44 -3.37
C ALA A 90 13.69 -22.93 -3.77
N VAL A 91 13.64 -23.82 -2.77
CA VAL A 91 13.60 -25.28 -2.98
C VAL A 91 12.36 -25.85 -2.31
N VAL A 92 11.54 -26.54 -3.09
CA VAL A 92 10.38 -27.31 -2.64
C VAL A 92 10.80 -28.77 -2.47
N THR A 93 10.55 -29.34 -1.30
CA THR A 93 10.79 -30.77 -1.07
C THR A 93 9.48 -31.54 -1.27
N ILE A 94 9.53 -32.57 -2.09
CA ILE A 94 8.41 -33.51 -2.31
C ILE A 94 8.86 -34.88 -1.79
N GLU A 95 8.13 -35.41 -0.82
CA GLU A 95 8.39 -36.72 -0.21
C GLU A 95 7.30 -37.73 -0.61
N GLY A 96 7.49 -39.00 -0.24
CA GLY A 96 6.49 -40.05 -0.52
C GLY A 96 5.12 -39.81 0.13
N SER A 97 5.02 -38.96 1.16
CA SER A 97 3.74 -38.55 1.75
C SER A 97 2.93 -37.61 0.87
N ASP A 98 3.58 -36.97 -0.09
CA ASP A 98 3.02 -35.92 -0.95
C ASP A 98 2.53 -36.50 -2.29
N LEU A 99 2.76 -37.80 -2.50
CA LEU A 99 2.27 -38.56 -3.64
C LEU A 99 0.75 -38.71 -3.56
N ALA A 100 0.08 -38.43 -4.68
CA ALA A 100 -1.34 -38.68 -4.84
C ALA A 100 -1.68 -40.17 -4.64
N VAL A 101 -2.93 -40.45 -4.24
CA VAL A 101 -3.36 -41.82 -3.89
C VAL A 101 -3.29 -42.78 -5.10
N ASP A 102 -3.52 -42.26 -6.31
CA ASP A 102 -3.37 -43.01 -7.55
C ASP A 102 -1.90 -43.23 -7.94
N GLY A 103 -1.00 -42.35 -7.48
CA GLY A 103 0.43 -42.36 -7.70
C GLY A 103 0.86 -41.75 -9.03
N PHE A 104 -0.02 -41.02 -9.70
CA PHE A 104 0.27 -40.36 -11.00
C PHE A 104 0.81 -38.94 -10.86
N SER A 105 0.74 -38.36 -9.66
CA SER A 105 1.29 -37.05 -9.37
C SER A 105 1.76 -36.92 -7.93
N ALA A 106 2.59 -35.92 -7.66
CA ALA A 106 2.98 -35.52 -6.31
C ALA A 106 2.91 -34.00 -6.15
N GLU A 107 2.59 -33.51 -4.94
CA GLU A 107 2.35 -32.09 -4.69
C GLU A 107 3.24 -31.55 -3.56
N GLY A 108 4.15 -30.65 -3.90
CA GLY A 108 4.88 -29.84 -2.92
C GLY A 108 4.24 -28.47 -2.70
N GLU A 109 4.67 -27.75 -1.66
CA GLU A 109 4.25 -26.36 -1.40
C GLU A 109 5.45 -25.42 -1.55
N TYR A 110 5.41 -24.54 -2.55
CA TYR A 110 6.29 -23.39 -2.63
C TYR A 110 5.75 -22.28 -1.72
N THR A 111 6.56 -21.82 -0.77
CA THR A 111 6.24 -20.64 0.05
C THR A 111 7.17 -19.51 -0.31
N VAL A 112 6.61 -18.37 -0.75
CA VAL A 112 7.39 -17.18 -1.10
C VAL A 112 8.12 -16.66 0.14
N GLY A 113 9.44 -16.67 0.08
CA GLY A 113 10.32 -16.19 1.13
C GLY A 113 10.87 -14.80 0.84
N ALA A 114 11.17 -14.02 1.88
CA ALA A 114 11.77 -12.68 1.73
C ALA A 114 13.19 -12.68 1.08
N GLY A 115 13.80 -13.85 0.90
CA GLY A 115 15.09 -14.02 0.22
C GLY A 115 14.98 -14.51 -1.22
N ASP A 116 13.76 -14.71 -1.71
CA ASP A 116 13.48 -15.16 -3.07
C ASP A 116 13.82 -14.05 -4.07
N THR A 117 14.23 -14.44 -5.27
CA THR A 117 14.42 -13.50 -6.38
C THR A 117 13.06 -13.19 -7.02
N GLU A 118 12.76 -11.90 -7.19
CA GLU A 118 11.55 -11.46 -7.91
C GLU A 118 11.55 -11.98 -9.36
N THR A 119 10.38 -12.36 -9.83
CA THR A 119 10.21 -12.88 -11.19
C THR A 119 8.82 -12.53 -11.70
N ASP A 120 8.69 -12.30 -13.00
CA ASP A 120 7.39 -12.09 -13.65
C ASP A 120 6.69 -13.42 -13.98
N GLU A 121 7.45 -14.52 -13.98
CA GLU A 121 7.01 -15.84 -14.42
C GLU A 121 7.66 -16.92 -13.54
N LEU A 122 6.90 -17.50 -12.62
CA LEU A 122 7.38 -18.58 -11.76
C LEU A 122 7.64 -19.84 -12.60
N ARG A 123 8.82 -20.42 -12.44
CA ARG A 123 9.26 -21.64 -13.13
C ARG A 123 10.05 -22.55 -12.20
N VAL A 124 10.04 -23.85 -12.48
CA VAL A 124 11.06 -24.77 -11.96
C VAL A 124 12.33 -24.64 -12.82
N THR A 125 13.49 -24.72 -12.18
CA THR A 125 14.82 -24.66 -12.85
C THR A 125 15.68 -25.91 -12.62
N GLY A 126 15.25 -26.79 -11.72
CA GLY A 126 15.88 -28.08 -11.57
C GLY A 126 15.14 -29.00 -10.63
N ILE A 127 15.38 -30.29 -10.80
CA ILE A 127 14.82 -31.33 -9.92
C ILE A 127 15.94 -32.30 -9.57
N THR A 128 16.25 -32.38 -8.28
CA THR A 128 17.28 -33.28 -7.75
C THR A 128 16.64 -34.45 -7.03
N LYS A 129 17.18 -35.65 -7.24
CA LYS A 129 16.75 -36.84 -6.49
C LYS A 129 17.63 -37.01 -5.27
N SER A 130 17.01 -37.22 -4.11
CA SER A 130 17.74 -37.59 -2.87
C SER A 130 18.68 -38.80 -3.05
N THR A 131 18.30 -39.74 -3.93
CA THR A 131 19.17 -40.82 -4.41
C THR A 131 18.81 -41.19 -5.85
N ALA A 132 19.73 -41.78 -6.61
CA ALA A 132 19.48 -42.23 -8.00
C ALA A 132 18.30 -43.23 -8.16
N THR A 133 17.77 -43.78 -7.06
CA THR A 133 16.65 -44.73 -7.06
C THR A 133 15.48 -44.26 -6.18
N ALA A 134 15.41 -42.95 -5.90
CA ALA A 134 14.46 -42.33 -4.98
C ALA A 134 13.00 -42.63 -5.35
N VAL A 135 12.68 -42.52 -6.65
CA VAL A 135 11.36 -42.72 -7.22
C VAL A 135 11.43 -43.79 -8.29
N TYR A 136 10.45 -44.69 -8.34
CA TYR A 136 10.41 -45.84 -9.25
C TYR A 136 8.97 -46.24 -9.62
N ASP A 137 8.79 -46.90 -10.75
CA ASP A 137 7.48 -47.42 -11.22
C ASP A 137 7.12 -48.79 -10.60
N GLU A 138 6.01 -49.41 -11.03
CA GLU A 138 5.61 -50.75 -10.57
C GLU A 138 6.60 -51.86 -10.98
N PHE A 139 7.39 -51.63 -12.03
CA PHE A 139 8.38 -52.57 -12.56
C PHE A 139 9.81 -52.30 -12.07
N SER A 140 9.99 -51.36 -11.14
CA SER A 140 11.27 -50.91 -10.56
C SER A 140 12.22 -50.20 -11.53
N ASN A 141 11.72 -49.64 -12.63
CA ASN A 141 12.44 -48.62 -13.38
C ASN A 141 12.47 -47.33 -12.56
N ASN A 142 13.62 -46.68 -12.45
CA ASN A 142 13.72 -45.43 -11.67
C ASN A 142 13.23 -44.25 -12.52
N LEU A 143 12.74 -43.21 -11.85
CA LEU A 143 12.39 -41.94 -12.49
C LEU A 143 13.59 -41.39 -13.25
N ASP A 144 13.38 -41.19 -14.54
CA ASP A 144 14.35 -40.57 -15.41
C ASP A 144 14.13 -39.06 -15.45
N LEU A 145 15.21 -38.33 -15.19
CA LEU A 145 15.26 -36.86 -15.19
C LEU A 145 16.28 -36.34 -16.21
N ASP A 146 16.99 -37.23 -16.89
CA ASP A 146 18.04 -36.91 -17.87
C ASP A 146 17.57 -37.38 -19.26
N LEU A 147 16.60 -36.65 -19.82
CA LEU A 147 15.97 -37.03 -21.09
C LEU A 147 16.94 -36.94 -22.28
N ASP A 148 18.00 -36.13 -22.19
CA ASP A 148 18.97 -35.95 -23.28
C ASP A 148 20.18 -36.91 -23.19
N GLY A 149 20.30 -37.66 -22.09
CA GLY A 149 21.35 -38.62 -21.84
C GLY A 149 22.73 -37.98 -21.66
N SER A 150 22.77 -36.71 -21.27
CA SER A 150 24.00 -35.94 -21.04
C SER A 150 24.76 -36.42 -19.80
N SER A 151 24.10 -37.14 -18.89
CA SER A 151 24.70 -37.78 -17.73
C SER A 151 24.72 -39.31 -17.83
N ALA A 152 25.79 -39.92 -17.31
CA ALA A 152 25.95 -41.38 -17.28
C ALA A 152 25.08 -42.05 -16.18
N THR A 153 24.49 -41.24 -15.31
CA THR A 153 23.53 -41.64 -14.28
C THR A 153 22.26 -40.83 -14.53
N GLN A 154 21.09 -41.47 -14.65
CA GLN A 154 19.77 -40.83 -14.66
C GLN A 154 19.75 -39.70 -13.61
N GLY A 155 20.08 -38.48 -14.03
CA GLY A 155 20.73 -37.47 -13.20
C GLY A 155 19.75 -36.64 -12.41
N ASP A 156 20.21 -35.48 -11.97
CA ASP A 156 19.33 -34.39 -11.57
C ASP A 156 18.95 -33.60 -12.83
N ALA A 157 17.70 -33.17 -12.95
CA ALA A 157 17.25 -32.34 -14.07
C ALA A 157 17.72 -30.90 -13.90
N THR A 158 18.15 -30.29 -15.00
CA THR A 158 18.40 -28.87 -15.20
C THR A 158 17.33 -28.26 -16.11
N ASP A 159 17.33 -26.94 -16.29
CA ASP A 159 16.40 -26.21 -17.17
C ASP A 159 16.15 -26.86 -18.55
N THR A 160 17.15 -27.54 -19.13
CA THR A 160 17.02 -28.16 -20.46
C THR A 160 16.36 -29.53 -20.47
N GLU A 161 16.20 -30.16 -19.31
CA GLU A 161 15.63 -31.50 -19.14
C GLU A 161 14.22 -31.47 -18.52
N LEU A 162 13.76 -30.29 -18.08
CA LEU A 162 12.40 -30.09 -17.56
C LEU A 162 11.36 -30.20 -18.68
N PRO A 163 10.11 -30.61 -18.35
CA PRO A 163 9.03 -30.63 -19.33
C PRO A 163 8.75 -29.21 -19.87
N ASN A 164 8.26 -29.15 -21.11
CA ASN A 164 7.82 -27.88 -21.72
C ASN A 164 6.68 -27.25 -20.90
N GLU A 165 5.75 -28.06 -20.40
CA GLU A 165 4.69 -27.61 -19.51
C GLU A 165 5.28 -27.44 -18.09
N ASN A 166 5.91 -26.31 -17.84
CA ASN A 166 6.51 -25.94 -16.54
C ASN A 166 5.97 -24.58 -16.12
N PHE A 167 4.80 -24.61 -15.48
CA PHE A 167 3.94 -23.44 -15.28
C PHE A 167 3.52 -22.73 -16.58
N ASP A 168 3.79 -23.33 -17.74
CA ASP A 168 3.50 -22.73 -19.06
C ASP A 168 2.08 -23.09 -19.51
N ASN A 169 1.08 -22.40 -18.96
CA ASN A 169 -0.26 -22.36 -19.56
C ASN A 169 -1.05 -21.10 -19.23
N GLY A 170 -2.12 -20.85 -19.98
CA GLY A 170 -2.88 -19.60 -19.89
C GLY A 170 -3.53 -19.26 -18.53
N ASN A 171 -3.45 -20.14 -17.52
CA ASN A 171 -3.95 -19.88 -16.18
C ASN A 171 -2.85 -19.57 -15.15
N TRP A 172 -1.59 -19.98 -15.36
CA TRP A 172 -0.48 -19.78 -14.40
C TRP A 172 0.90 -19.51 -15.04
N ASP A 173 0.92 -19.12 -16.32
CA ASP A 173 2.12 -18.68 -17.04
C ASP A 173 2.67 -17.33 -16.55
N GLU A 174 1.82 -16.47 -15.99
CA GLU A 174 2.15 -15.13 -15.51
C GLU A 174 2.05 -15.02 -13.97
N ILE A 175 2.46 -16.07 -13.26
CA ILE A 175 2.63 -16.00 -11.79
C ILE A 175 3.90 -15.21 -11.50
N ALA A 176 3.74 -13.98 -11.03
CA ALA A 176 4.83 -13.11 -10.60
C ALA A 176 5.09 -13.24 -9.10
N ILE A 177 6.35 -13.17 -8.69
CA ILE A 177 6.77 -13.16 -7.28
C ILE A 177 7.31 -11.78 -6.94
N ASP A 178 6.72 -11.17 -5.93
CA ASP A 178 7.07 -9.86 -5.42
C ASP A 178 7.44 -9.96 -3.94
N VAL A 179 8.68 -9.60 -3.61
CA VAL A 179 9.17 -9.63 -2.23
C VAL A 179 9.49 -8.23 -1.71
N THR A 180 9.24 -7.20 -2.50
CA THR A 180 9.50 -5.82 -2.13
C THR A 180 8.30 -5.29 -1.35
N GLU A 181 8.54 -4.82 -0.12
CA GLU A 181 7.50 -4.15 0.65
C GLU A 181 7.32 -2.69 0.18
N PRO A 182 6.08 -2.19 0.10
CA PRO A 182 5.82 -0.79 -0.22
C PRO A 182 6.40 0.14 0.83
N THR A 183 6.95 1.27 0.40
CA THR A 183 7.47 2.33 1.28
C THR A 183 6.80 3.67 0.99
N LEU A 184 6.51 4.44 2.05
CA LEU A 184 6.09 5.84 1.92
C LEU A 184 7.32 6.73 1.71
N ASN A 185 7.39 7.40 0.56
CA ASN A 185 8.52 8.24 0.16
C ASN A 185 8.37 9.69 0.61
N SER A 186 7.18 10.28 0.43
CA SER A 186 6.92 11.68 0.78
C SER A 186 5.46 11.91 1.12
N ILE A 187 5.20 12.99 1.86
CA ILE A 187 3.88 13.60 1.99
C ILE A 187 4.02 15.07 1.62
N ASP A 188 3.31 15.47 0.56
CA ASP A 188 3.24 16.84 0.10
C ASP A 188 1.86 17.43 0.39
N ALA A 189 1.80 18.74 0.63
CA ALA A 189 0.55 19.45 0.90
C ALA A 189 0.16 20.39 -0.25
N TYR A 190 -1.13 20.41 -0.56
CA TYR A 190 -1.73 21.32 -1.53
C TYR A 190 -2.96 22.00 -0.94
N ILE A 191 -3.14 23.30 -1.16
CA ILE A 191 -4.34 24.02 -0.72
C ILE A 191 -5.35 24.11 -1.88
N GLU A 192 -6.63 23.89 -1.58
CA GLU A 192 -7.72 24.12 -2.53
C GLU A 192 -8.03 25.62 -2.59
N LEU A 193 -7.99 26.20 -3.79
CA LEU A 193 -8.35 27.58 -4.05
C LEU A 193 -9.86 27.72 -4.27
N ASP A 194 -10.38 28.96 -4.21
CA ASP A 194 -11.81 29.26 -4.42
C ASP A 194 -12.38 28.76 -5.76
N ASN A 195 -11.53 28.63 -6.78
CA ASN A 195 -11.92 28.12 -8.10
C ASN A 195 -11.92 26.58 -8.19
N GLY A 196 -11.55 25.88 -7.12
CA GLY A 196 -11.43 24.42 -7.03
C GLY A 196 -10.08 23.87 -7.50
N ASP A 197 -9.16 24.71 -7.97
CA ASP A 197 -7.81 24.28 -8.31
C ASP A 197 -7.00 24.01 -7.02
N LYS A 198 -5.95 23.21 -7.15
CA LYS A 198 -5.02 22.90 -6.06
C LYS A 198 -3.64 23.47 -6.36
N GLU A 199 -3.03 24.12 -5.38
CA GLU A 199 -1.67 24.65 -5.48
C GLU A 199 -0.78 24.12 -4.35
N SER A 200 0.52 23.92 -4.64
CA SER A 200 1.47 23.45 -3.62
C SER A 200 1.50 24.43 -2.45
N PHE A 201 1.34 23.88 -1.24
CA PHE A 201 1.18 24.66 -0.02
C PHE A 201 2.23 24.26 0.99
N THR A 202 3.44 24.79 0.83
CA THR A 202 4.58 24.53 1.72
C THR A 202 4.76 25.60 2.78
N ALA A 203 4.12 26.76 2.65
CA ALA A 203 4.11 27.82 3.66
C ALA A 203 2.90 28.73 3.49
N GLY A 204 2.43 29.31 4.60
CA GLY A 204 1.29 30.22 4.63
C GLY A 204 0.39 29.98 5.83
N THR A 205 -0.76 30.64 5.85
CA THR A 205 -1.80 30.46 6.87
C THR A 205 -3.06 29.92 6.21
N ALA A 206 -3.63 28.83 6.74
CA ALA A 206 -4.94 28.32 6.35
C ALA A 206 -5.96 28.62 7.45
N GLY A 207 -7.07 29.23 7.06
CA GLY A 207 -8.18 29.62 7.93
C GLY A 207 -9.32 28.62 7.95
N ILE A 208 -10.33 28.87 8.78
CA ILE A 208 -11.54 28.04 8.89
C ILE A 208 -12.19 27.81 7.52
N GLY A 209 -12.40 26.55 7.15
CA GLY A 209 -13.03 26.12 5.90
C GLY A 209 -12.04 25.85 4.76
N ASP A 210 -10.79 26.30 4.88
CA ASP A 210 -9.75 25.97 3.91
C ASP A 210 -9.47 24.47 3.93
N LYS A 211 -9.18 23.93 2.75
CA LYS A 211 -8.89 22.50 2.57
C LYS A 211 -7.45 22.31 2.16
N ILE A 212 -6.77 21.46 2.90
CA ILE A 212 -5.40 21.03 2.63
C ILE A 212 -5.45 19.56 2.22
N ASP A 213 -5.07 19.31 0.98
CA ASP A 213 -4.92 17.99 0.41
C ASP A 213 -3.51 17.46 0.69
N LEU A 214 -3.44 16.36 1.44
CA LEU A 214 -2.21 15.65 1.75
C LEU A 214 -2.03 14.52 0.73
N VAL A 215 -0.94 14.59 -0.02
CA VAL A 215 -0.61 13.68 -1.11
C VAL A 215 0.56 12.79 -0.67
N LEU A 216 0.26 11.52 -0.42
CA LEU A 216 1.21 10.51 0.06
C LEU A 216 1.80 9.77 -1.13
N SER A 217 3.10 9.85 -1.38
CA SER A 217 3.77 9.17 -2.50
C SER A 217 4.47 7.89 -2.06
N PHE A 218 4.24 6.78 -2.75
CA PHE A 218 4.82 5.46 -2.41
C PHE A 218 5.85 4.96 -3.43
N SER A 219 6.65 3.94 -3.07
CA SER A 219 7.57 3.22 -3.98
C SER A 219 6.82 2.45 -5.07
N GLU A 220 5.62 1.98 -4.73
CA GLU A 220 4.80 1.11 -5.55
C GLU A 220 3.30 1.36 -5.41
N ASP A 221 2.51 0.63 -6.20
CA ASP A 221 1.07 0.80 -6.23
C ASP A 221 0.52 0.23 -4.94
N VAL A 222 -0.38 0.97 -4.28
CA VAL A 222 -0.89 0.61 -2.95
C VAL A 222 -2.40 0.63 -2.89
N LYS A 223 -2.95 -0.13 -1.94
CA LYS A 223 -4.38 -0.19 -1.61
C LYS A 223 -4.57 -0.16 -0.11
N VAL A 224 -5.61 0.55 0.32
CA VAL A 224 -6.01 0.62 1.73
C VAL A 224 -7.29 -0.19 1.98
N ASP A 225 -7.24 -1.15 2.90
CA ASP A 225 -8.36 -2.04 3.23
C ASP A 225 -9.30 -1.48 4.32
N GLY A 226 -9.00 -0.28 4.80
CA GLY A 226 -9.75 0.47 5.79
C GLY A 226 -9.54 1.97 5.60
N THR A 227 -10.32 2.79 6.30
CA THR A 227 -10.09 4.24 6.29
C THR A 227 -8.73 4.53 6.93
N LEU A 228 -7.79 5.04 6.15
CA LEU A 228 -6.50 5.50 6.66
C LEU A 228 -6.68 6.92 7.20
N THR A 229 -6.28 7.14 8.45
CA THR A 229 -6.41 8.43 9.14
C THR A 229 -5.04 9.02 9.39
N ILE A 230 -4.84 10.25 8.91
CA ILE A 230 -3.68 11.08 9.18
C ILE A 230 -4.10 12.09 10.26
N ALA A 231 -3.58 11.91 11.46
CA ALA A 231 -3.88 12.80 12.58
C ALA A 231 -2.88 13.95 12.60
N LEU A 232 -3.40 15.18 12.71
CA LEU A 232 -2.63 16.42 12.70
C LEU A 232 -2.53 16.99 14.12
N ASN A 233 -1.52 17.82 14.35
CA ASN A 233 -1.31 18.50 15.63
C ASN A 233 -2.29 19.67 15.90
N THR A 234 -3.50 19.64 15.33
CA THR A 234 -4.48 20.73 15.34
C THR A 234 -5.73 20.43 16.17
N ASN A 235 -5.58 19.72 17.29
CA ASN A 235 -6.68 19.37 18.21
C ASN A 235 -7.83 18.61 17.51
N ASN A 236 -7.58 17.33 17.18
CA ASN A 236 -8.48 16.45 16.41
C ASN A 236 -8.68 16.91 14.95
N GLY A 237 -7.65 17.50 14.34
CA GLY A 237 -7.62 17.64 12.88
C GLY A 237 -7.18 16.34 12.23
N ASN A 238 -7.94 15.91 11.23
CA ASN A 238 -7.74 14.64 10.57
C ASN A 238 -7.88 14.84 9.06
N ALA A 239 -7.00 14.19 8.30
CA ALA A 239 -7.27 13.85 6.90
C ALA A 239 -7.59 12.35 6.83
N GLU A 240 -8.58 12.00 6.02
CA GLU A 240 -9.01 10.60 5.86
C GLU A 240 -8.90 10.17 4.39
N ILE A 241 -8.40 8.95 4.18
CA ILE A 241 -8.38 8.26 2.90
C ILE A 241 -9.32 7.07 3.03
N SER A 242 -10.33 7.00 2.17
CA SER A 242 -11.39 6.00 2.29
C SER A 242 -10.92 4.58 1.96
N ALA A 243 -11.55 3.59 2.58
CA ALA A 243 -11.28 2.18 2.26
C ALA A 243 -11.56 1.88 0.79
N GLY A 244 -10.72 1.04 0.18
CA GLY A 244 -10.80 0.70 -1.25
C GLY A 244 -10.23 1.77 -2.17
N SER A 245 -9.78 2.91 -1.63
CA SER A 245 -8.88 3.80 -2.37
C SER A 245 -7.66 2.99 -2.77
N SER A 246 -7.54 2.81 -4.07
CA SER A 246 -6.44 2.12 -4.72
C SER A 246 -5.95 2.99 -5.86
N ILE A 247 -4.69 2.82 -6.16
CA ILE A 247 -4.11 3.34 -7.38
C ILE A 247 -3.86 2.12 -8.23
N THR A 248 -4.41 2.15 -9.43
CA THR A 248 -4.10 1.16 -10.44
C THR A 248 -3.77 1.97 -11.68
N TYR A 249 -2.48 2.07 -12.01
CA TYR A 249 -2.08 2.56 -13.33
C TYR A 249 -1.62 1.36 -14.15
N PRO A 250 -2.51 0.74 -14.95
CA PRO A 250 -2.11 -0.42 -15.75
C PRO A 250 -1.04 -0.10 -16.80
N ASP A 251 -0.80 1.18 -17.16
CA ASP A 251 -0.03 1.51 -18.37
C ASP A 251 1.06 2.60 -18.22
N ASP A 252 1.35 3.13 -17.02
CA ASP A 252 2.30 4.26 -16.90
C ASP A 252 3.08 4.29 -15.58
N ALA A 253 4.24 3.63 -15.57
CA ALA A 253 5.21 3.62 -14.47
C ALA A 253 5.78 5.01 -14.12
N SER A 254 5.47 6.06 -14.90
CA SER A 254 5.91 7.44 -14.63
C SER A 254 4.87 8.31 -13.90
N LYS A 255 3.67 7.78 -13.62
CA LYS A 255 2.65 8.47 -12.82
C LYS A 255 2.84 8.20 -11.33
N VAL A 256 2.78 9.26 -10.54
CA VAL A 256 3.08 9.23 -9.10
C VAL A 256 2.03 8.39 -8.38
N LYS A 257 2.51 7.35 -7.70
CA LYS A 257 1.74 6.38 -6.92
C LYS A 257 1.29 7.03 -5.62
N THR A 258 0.27 7.89 -5.73
CA THR A 258 -0.22 8.77 -4.65
C THR A 258 -1.61 8.47 -4.06
N LEU A 259 -1.71 8.40 -2.73
CA LEU A 259 -3.00 8.44 -2.02
C LEU A 259 -3.25 9.85 -1.48
N HIS A 260 -4.52 10.27 -1.52
CA HIS A 260 -4.91 11.66 -1.23
C HIS A 260 -5.87 11.67 -0.03
N GLY A 261 -5.53 12.45 0.99
CA GLY A 261 -6.39 12.69 2.15
C GLY A 261 -6.58 14.19 2.35
N THR A 262 -7.82 14.64 2.43
CA THR A 262 -8.12 16.07 2.61
C THR A 262 -8.42 16.39 4.06
N TYR A 263 -7.68 17.35 4.62
CA TYR A 263 -7.96 18.01 5.89
C TYR A 263 -8.71 19.32 5.64
N THR A 264 -9.80 19.56 6.37
CA THR A 264 -10.52 20.85 6.35
C THR A 264 -10.36 21.52 7.70
N VAL A 265 -9.88 22.76 7.73
CA VAL A 265 -9.69 23.52 8.98
C VAL A 265 -11.05 23.80 9.62
N ALA A 266 -11.26 23.29 10.83
CA ALA A 266 -12.46 23.49 11.62
C ALA A 266 -12.27 24.57 12.70
N GLU A 267 -13.36 24.97 13.36
CA GLU A 267 -13.30 25.93 14.46
C GLU A 267 -12.48 25.41 15.65
N ASN A 268 -11.68 26.28 16.25
CA ASN A 268 -10.79 26.02 17.39
C ASN A 268 -9.61 25.07 17.10
N GLN A 269 -9.27 24.89 15.81
CA GLN A 269 -8.06 24.19 15.39
C GLN A 269 -6.96 25.21 15.08
N GLU A 270 -5.90 25.27 15.89
CA GLU A 270 -4.83 26.25 15.72
C GLU A 270 -3.48 25.59 15.96
N THR A 271 -2.49 25.92 15.13
CA THR A 271 -1.07 25.57 15.35
C THR A 271 -0.19 26.52 14.54
N ASP A 272 0.96 26.90 15.07
CA ASP A 272 1.93 27.73 14.35
C ASP A 272 2.66 26.94 13.24
N VAL A 273 2.82 25.63 13.42
CA VAL A 273 3.44 24.73 12.44
C VAL A 273 2.64 23.43 12.39
N LEU A 274 1.98 23.18 11.26
CA LEU A 274 1.24 21.96 11.00
C LEU A 274 2.20 20.77 10.94
N ASP A 275 1.87 19.72 11.66
CA ASP A 275 2.62 18.47 11.67
C ASP A 275 1.71 17.25 11.65
N ILE A 276 2.24 16.15 11.15
CA ILE A 276 1.60 14.84 11.17
C ILE A 276 2.02 14.14 12.47
N THR A 277 1.04 13.86 13.31
CA THR A 277 1.27 13.20 14.62
C THR A 277 1.19 11.69 14.55
N SER A 278 0.40 11.16 13.63
CA SER A 278 0.31 9.72 13.38
C SER A 278 -0.40 9.45 12.06
N ILE A 279 -0.04 8.35 11.42
CA ILE A 279 -0.78 7.75 10.32
C ILE A 279 -1.24 6.38 10.82
N SER A 280 -2.55 6.10 10.72
CA SER A 280 -3.10 4.88 11.32
C SER A 280 -4.22 4.28 10.50
N LEU A 281 -4.40 2.99 10.68
CA LEU A 281 -5.50 2.19 10.14
C LEU A 281 -6.30 1.56 11.29
N PRO A 282 -7.59 1.24 11.09
CA PRO A 282 -8.37 0.46 12.03
C PRO A 282 -7.71 -0.89 12.31
N ALA A 283 -7.91 -1.44 13.51
CA ALA A 283 -7.33 -2.72 13.89
C ALA A 283 -7.65 -3.84 12.88
N GLY A 284 -6.62 -4.55 12.43
CA GLY A 284 -6.74 -5.63 11.46
C GLY A 284 -6.88 -5.18 10.00
N LYS A 285 -6.78 -3.87 9.71
CA LYS A 285 -6.72 -3.32 8.36
C LYS A 285 -5.27 -3.03 7.98
N LYS A 286 -5.01 -3.07 6.68
CA LYS A 286 -3.67 -2.97 6.11
C LYS A 286 -3.63 -1.95 4.98
N LEU A 287 -2.44 -1.40 4.77
CA LEU A 287 -2.03 -0.84 3.50
C LEU A 287 -1.13 -1.90 2.87
N THR A 288 -1.46 -2.32 1.67
CA THR A 288 -0.71 -3.33 0.93
C THR A 288 -0.17 -2.75 -0.36
N ASP A 289 0.85 -3.40 -0.93
CA ASP A 289 1.05 -3.31 -2.37
C ASP A 289 -0.24 -3.82 -3.02
N ASN A 290 -0.66 -3.19 -4.11
CA ASN A 290 -1.92 -3.50 -4.77
C ASN A 290 -1.63 -4.09 -6.13
N PRO A 291 -1.02 -5.29 -6.20
CA PRO A 291 -1.07 -5.99 -7.46
C PRO A 291 -2.54 -6.23 -7.77
N LEU A 292 -2.92 -5.99 -9.03
CA LEU A 292 -4.25 -6.34 -9.52
C LEU A 292 -4.46 -7.83 -9.21
N SER A 293 -5.28 -8.16 -8.21
CA SER A 293 -5.62 -9.54 -7.90
C SER A 293 -6.49 -10.10 -9.02
N LEU A 294 -5.86 -10.65 -10.07
CA LEU A 294 -6.57 -11.36 -11.13
C LEU A 294 -7.10 -12.73 -10.65
N ASN A 295 -6.64 -13.20 -9.47
CA ASN A 295 -6.65 -14.63 -9.11
C ASN A 295 -7.45 -15.01 -7.87
N GLY A 296 -7.83 -14.04 -7.03
CA GLY A 296 -8.49 -14.39 -5.77
C GLY A 296 -8.50 -13.26 -4.76
N SER A 297 -8.77 -13.63 -3.51
CA SER A 297 -8.71 -12.74 -2.35
C SER A 297 -7.25 -12.49 -1.95
N ASP A 298 -6.98 -11.36 -1.29
CA ASP A 298 -5.68 -11.03 -0.66
C ASP A 298 -5.14 -12.13 0.29
N ASP A 299 -5.98 -13.09 0.69
CA ASP A 299 -5.58 -14.27 1.46
C ASP A 299 -4.77 -15.30 0.67
N THR A 300 -4.96 -15.39 -0.64
CA THR A 300 -4.22 -16.33 -1.51
C THR A 300 -2.91 -15.70 -1.96
N ASP A 301 -3.00 -14.48 -2.48
CA ASP A 301 -1.89 -13.80 -3.16
C ASP A 301 -0.93 -13.13 -2.16
N LYS A 302 -1.37 -12.93 -0.90
CA LYS A 302 -0.57 -12.38 0.21
C LYS A 302 0.20 -11.11 -0.18
N PRO A 303 -0.47 -10.06 -0.69
CA PRO A 303 0.21 -8.80 -1.03
C PRO A 303 1.00 -8.26 0.17
N ASN A 304 2.19 -7.72 -0.08
CA ASN A 304 3.06 -7.25 0.99
C ASN A 304 2.45 -6.02 1.65
N SER A 305 2.69 -5.85 2.94
CA SER A 305 2.00 -4.83 3.73
C SER A 305 2.98 -3.83 4.32
N LEU A 306 2.63 -2.54 4.23
CA LEU A 306 3.30 -1.48 4.96
C LEU A 306 2.55 -1.21 6.27
N ASP A 307 3.02 -1.83 7.36
CA ASP A 307 2.55 -1.60 8.72
C ASP A 307 3.73 -1.80 9.71
N PRO A 308 4.16 -0.78 10.48
CA PRO A 308 3.54 0.54 10.67
C PRO A 308 3.84 1.55 9.56
N ILE A 309 2.91 2.49 9.36
CA ILE A 309 3.09 3.66 8.49
C ILE A 309 3.63 4.81 9.34
N SER A 310 4.88 5.20 9.14
CA SER A 310 5.51 6.33 9.84
C SER A 310 6.05 7.36 8.87
N TYR A 311 5.95 8.64 9.24
CA TYR A 311 6.51 9.75 8.47
C TYR A 311 6.82 10.91 9.40
N ASP A 312 8.10 11.22 9.58
CA ASP A 312 8.56 12.25 10.52
C ASP A 312 9.07 13.53 9.82
N ASP A 313 9.14 13.53 8.48
CA ASP A 313 9.79 14.57 7.67
C ASP A 313 8.84 15.64 7.10
N PHE A 314 7.65 15.82 7.72
CA PHE A 314 6.68 16.80 7.25
C PHE A 314 7.10 18.25 7.56
N THR A 315 7.39 18.57 8.83
CA THR A 315 7.73 19.94 9.26
C THR A 315 9.05 20.52 8.72
N PRO A 316 10.11 19.75 8.44
CA PRO A 316 11.33 20.32 7.84
C PRO A 316 11.11 20.89 6.44
N THR A 317 10.06 20.44 5.74
CA THR A 317 9.73 20.82 4.35
C THR A 317 8.48 21.71 4.25
N HIS A 318 7.69 21.80 5.32
CA HIS A 318 6.45 22.56 5.38
C HIS A 318 6.40 23.50 6.60
N ASN A 319 6.14 24.78 6.37
CA ASN A 319 5.93 25.81 7.40
C ASN A 319 4.53 26.42 7.28
N ILE A 320 3.53 25.57 7.49
CA ILE A 320 2.10 25.90 7.36
C ILE A 320 1.54 26.25 8.74
N LYS A 321 0.92 27.42 8.87
CA LYS A 321 0.14 27.82 10.05
C LYS A 321 -1.33 27.47 9.84
N ILE A 322 -1.98 26.95 10.88
CA ILE A 322 -3.44 26.76 10.92
C ILE A 322 -4.04 27.77 11.89
N ASP A 323 -5.03 28.51 11.40
CA ASP A 323 -5.76 29.54 12.15
C ASP A 323 -7.27 29.29 12.10
N GLY A 324 -7.72 28.38 12.95
CA GLY A 324 -9.13 28.01 13.12
C GLY A 324 -9.86 28.79 14.20
N VAL A 325 -9.26 29.85 14.77
CA VAL A 325 -9.87 30.64 15.85
C VAL A 325 -10.50 31.90 15.25
N ARG A 326 -11.72 32.23 15.69
CA ARG A 326 -12.37 33.46 15.22
C ARG A 326 -11.92 34.65 16.06
N PRO A 327 -11.75 35.84 15.46
CA PRO A 327 -11.51 37.04 16.21
C PRO A 327 -12.70 37.37 17.10
N THR A 328 -12.42 37.87 18.30
CA THR A 328 -13.41 38.28 19.29
C THR A 328 -13.17 39.71 19.73
N VAL A 329 -14.23 40.44 20.06
CA VAL A 329 -14.10 41.74 20.73
C VAL A 329 -13.70 41.50 22.18
N THR A 330 -12.53 42.00 22.56
CA THR A 330 -12.01 41.89 23.93
C THR A 330 -12.40 43.09 24.79
N GLN A 331 -12.52 44.26 24.17
CA GLN A 331 -12.89 45.50 24.87
C GLN A 331 -13.56 46.49 23.93
N VAL A 332 -14.54 47.22 24.47
CA VAL A 332 -15.06 48.46 23.89
C VAL A 332 -14.93 49.55 24.95
N THR A 333 -14.25 50.64 24.63
CA THR A 333 -14.00 51.76 25.54
C THR A 333 -14.18 53.09 24.81
N THR A 334 -14.19 54.19 25.55
CA THR A 334 -14.07 55.54 25.00
C THR A 334 -12.69 56.09 25.31
N THR A 335 -12.07 56.75 24.34
CA THR A 335 -10.69 57.25 24.48
C THR A 335 -10.61 58.77 24.49
N GLU A 336 -11.51 59.44 23.76
CA GLU A 336 -11.51 60.89 23.63
C GLU A 336 -12.93 61.45 23.63
N TYR A 337 -13.01 62.70 24.10
CA TYR A 337 -14.24 63.49 24.16
C TYR A 337 -14.00 64.94 23.72
N LYS A 338 -14.93 65.52 22.94
CA LYS A 338 -14.90 66.94 22.57
C LYS A 338 -16.28 67.50 22.26
N TYR A 339 -16.57 68.76 22.60
CA TYR A 339 -17.74 69.44 22.04
C TYR A 339 -17.52 69.81 20.56
N ALA A 340 -18.57 69.71 19.74
CA ALA A 340 -18.52 69.99 18.30
C ALA A 340 -18.14 71.43 17.98
N THR A 341 -18.40 72.35 18.91
CA THR A 341 -18.01 73.76 18.84
C THR A 341 -17.22 74.14 20.09
N ASP A 342 -16.15 74.90 19.93
CA ASP A 342 -15.53 75.60 21.06
C ASP A 342 -16.46 76.71 21.61
N ASP A 343 -16.06 77.35 22.71
CA ASP A 343 -16.81 78.47 23.34
C ASP A 343 -17.03 79.66 22.37
N ASN A 344 -16.39 79.66 21.21
CA ASN A 344 -16.46 80.69 20.19
C ASN A 344 -17.26 80.26 18.94
N GLY A 345 -17.87 79.08 18.94
CA GLY A 345 -18.70 78.58 17.83
C GLY A 345 -17.90 78.07 16.64
N VAL A 346 -16.60 77.83 16.79
CA VAL A 346 -15.74 77.25 15.75
C VAL A 346 -15.80 75.72 15.82
N ALA A 347 -15.97 75.08 14.66
CA ALA A 347 -16.00 73.62 14.56
C ALA A 347 -14.67 73.02 15.06
N ALA A 348 -14.75 72.20 16.10
CA ALA A 348 -13.57 71.60 16.70
C ALA A 348 -12.99 70.47 15.81
N VAL A 349 -11.74 70.64 15.38
CA VAL A 349 -10.96 69.58 14.71
C VAL A 349 -10.44 68.60 15.78
N PHE A 350 -10.60 67.29 15.55
CA PHE A 350 -10.18 66.24 16.49
C PHE A 350 -8.66 66.11 16.66
N ALA A 351 -7.87 66.66 15.74
CA ALA A 351 -6.41 66.54 15.68
C ALA A 351 -5.63 67.20 16.85
N ASP A 352 -6.31 67.76 17.84
CA ASP A 352 -5.70 68.51 18.96
C ASP A 352 -6.28 68.08 20.33
N ALA A 353 -6.78 66.85 20.43
CA ALA A 353 -7.41 66.33 21.64
C ALA A 353 -6.35 65.88 22.66
N ALA A 354 -5.95 66.78 23.56
CA ALA A 354 -5.27 66.38 24.79
C ALA A 354 -6.29 65.66 25.70
N THR A 355 -6.22 64.33 25.72
CA THR A 355 -6.74 63.39 26.76
C THR A 355 -7.59 64.03 27.86
N LEU A 356 -8.91 63.87 27.76
CA LEU A 356 -9.87 64.22 28.80
C LEU A 356 -10.83 63.04 29.02
N THR A 357 -10.46 62.16 29.95
CA THR A 357 -11.41 61.24 30.59
C THR A 357 -12.29 62.05 31.53
N GLN A 358 -13.57 62.19 31.22
CA GLN A 358 -14.53 62.77 32.16
C GLN A 358 -15.66 61.77 32.38
N ASP A 359 -15.79 61.27 33.60
CA ASP A 359 -17.02 60.64 34.07
C ASP A 359 -18.08 61.74 34.17
N GLY A 360 -19.03 61.81 33.24
CA GLY A 360 -19.98 62.92 33.18
C GLY A 360 -21.15 62.74 32.20
N THR A 361 -22.08 63.70 32.24
CA THR A 361 -23.21 63.80 31.30
C THR A 361 -22.79 64.52 30.03
N TYR A 362 -23.04 63.91 28.87
CA TYR A 362 -22.72 64.49 27.57
C TYR A 362 -23.92 65.22 26.98
N GLY A 363 -23.72 66.49 26.58
CA GLY A 363 -24.76 67.33 25.97
C GLY A 363 -24.83 67.18 24.45
N ILE A 364 -25.90 67.67 23.83
CA ILE A 364 -26.05 67.78 22.36
C ILE A 364 -24.83 68.50 21.76
N GLY A 365 -24.33 68.00 20.64
CA GLY A 365 -23.10 68.46 19.99
C GLY A 365 -21.83 67.85 20.56
N SER A 366 -21.90 67.00 21.57
CA SER A 366 -20.74 66.23 22.04
C SER A 366 -20.26 65.23 20.99
N ARG A 367 -18.94 65.04 20.86
CA ARG A 367 -18.32 64.02 20.02
C ARG A 367 -17.49 63.09 20.91
N ILE A 368 -17.76 61.79 20.84
CA ILE A 368 -17.15 60.74 21.68
C ILE A 368 -16.45 59.74 20.75
N LYS A 369 -15.15 59.52 20.98
CA LYS A 369 -14.39 58.50 20.26
C LYS A 369 -14.48 57.18 21.01
N PHE A 370 -14.98 56.16 20.32
CA PHE A 370 -15.00 54.77 20.76
C PHE A 370 -13.80 54.05 20.20
N GLN A 371 -13.19 53.18 21.00
CA GLN A 371 -12.16 52.25 20.59
C GLN A 371 -12.64 50.82 20.89
N ILE A 372 -12.55 49.95 19.88
CA ILE A 372 -12.83 48.53 19.97
C ILE A 372 -11.49 47.80 19.85
N SER A 373 -11.24 46.83 20.73
CA SER A 373 -10.05 45.97 20.70
C SER A 373 -10.44 44.54 20.38
N PHE A 374 -9.67 43.89 19.51
CA PHE A 374 -9.89 42.52 19.09
C PHE A 374 -8.83 41.56 19.66
N SER A 375 -9.18 40.29 19.78
CA SER A 375 -8.28 39.23 20.24
C SER A 375 -7.06 39.05 19.33
N GLU A 376 -7.19 39.41 18.06
CA GLU A 376 -6.17 39.33 17.01
C GLU A 376 -6.43 40.39 15.93
N ALA A 377 -5.57 40.44 14.91
CA ALA A 377 -5.70 41.36 13.80
C ALA A 377 -6.97 41.08 12.99
N VAL A 378 -7.72 42.11 12.61
CA VAL A 378 -8.96 41.95 11.83
C VAL A 378 -8.94 42.76 10.55
N GLU A 379 -9.58 42.24 9.51
CA GLU A 379 -9.91 42.99 8.30
C GLU A 379 -11.41 42.88 8.02
N LEU A 380 -12.02 43.98 7.59
CA LEU A 380 -13.42 44.00 7.13
C LEU A 380 -13.45 43.86 5.62
N SER A 381 -13.71 42.64 5.12
CA SER A 381 -13.80 42.33 3.69
C SER A 381 -15.10 42.82 3.03
N GLY A 382 -16.01 43.44 3.80
CA GLY A 382 -17.20 44.12 3.31
C GLY A 382 -18.20 44.47 4.42
N GLY A 383 -18.96 45.54 4.20
CA GLY A 383 -19.95 46.04 5.18
C GLY A 383 -19.31 46.73 6.38
N ASN A 384 -20.12 46.88 7.43
CA ASN A 384 -19.79 47.67 8.61
C ASN A 384 -20.08 46.86 9.88
N ILE A 385 -19.39 47.16 10.97
CA ILE A 385 -19.80 46.68 12.30
C ILE A 385 -20.69 47.76 12.91
N ASP A 386 -21.99 47.48 13.06
CA ASP A 386 -22.90 48.37 13.77
C ASP A 386 -22.91 48.06 15.26
N LEU A 387 -22.40 49.00 16.06
CA LEU A 387 -22.47 48.99 17.50
C LEU A 387 -23.75 49.70 17.97
N ASP A 388 -24.71 48.94 18.47
CA ASP A 388 -25.88 49.52 19.14
C ASP A 388 -25.48 50.08 20.51
N LEU A 389 -25.60 51.40 20.65
CA LEU A 389 -25.30 52.11 21.89
C LEU A 389 -26.52 52.24 22.81
N GLY A 390 -27.67 51.67 22.44
CA GLY A 390 -28.93 51.78 23.18
C GLY A 390 -29.50 53.21 23.16
N LEU A 391 -29.09 54.03 22.19
CA LEU A 391 -29.52 55.42 22.04
C LEU A 391 -30.64 55.52 21.00
N ASN A 392 -31.63 56.39 21.24
CA ASN A 392 -32.72 56.64 20.27
C ASN A 392 -32.24 57.18 18.91
N GLN A 393 -31.01 57.70 18.87
CA GLN A 393 -30.36 58.32 17.71
C GLN A 393 -29.64 57.32 16.78
N GLY A 394 -29.56 56.03 17.13
CA GLY A 394 -29.05 54.96 16.25
C GLY A 394 -27.79 54.25 16.74
N SER A 395 -27.23 53.40 15.87
CA SER A 395 -25.97 52.66 16.05
C SER A 395 -24.76 53.48 15.62
N LEU A 396 -23.59 53.17 16.20
CA LEU A 396 -22.29 53.63 15.72
C LEU A 396 -21.77 52.61 14.71
N SER A 397 -21.51 53.03 13.48
CA SER A 397 -21.00 52.15 12.43
C SER A 397 -19.48 52.23 12.38
N ILE A 398 -18.81 51.07 12.39
CA ILE A 398 -17.37 50.92 12.17
C ILE A 398 -17.15 50.51 10.72
N GLU A 399 -16.46 51.37 9.98
CA GLU A 399 -16.10 51.16 8.59
C GLU A 399 -14.73 50.45 8.49
N PRO A 400 -14.38 49.87 7.33
CA PRO A 400 -13.03 49.35 7.11
C PRO A 400 -11.92 50.38 7.36
N THR A 401 -12.17 51.67 7.12
CA THR A 401 -11.21 52.76 7.40
C THR A 401 -11.03 53.08 8.88
N ASP A 402 -11.95 52.61 9.72
CA ASP A 402 -11.90 52.81 11.16
C ASP A 402 -11.02 51.74 11.83
N ILE A 403 -10.68 50.65 11.13
CA ILE A 403 -9.68 49.68 11.58
C ILE A 403 -8.30 50.35 11.50
N ILE A 404 -7.67 50.52 12.66
CA ILE A 404 -6.38 51.21 12.77
C ILE A 404 -5.27 50.17 12.89
N GLY A 405 -4.26 50.33 12.02
CA GLY A 405 -2.97 49.70 12.18
C GLY A 405 -2.28 50.17 13.46
N ASN A 406 -2.04 49.27 14.42
CA ASN A 406 -1.34 49.62 15.65
C ASN A 406 0.13 49.97 15.33
N ALA A 407 0.76 50.85 16.10
CA ALA A 407 2.14 51.29 15.85
C ALA A 407 3.21 50.18 15.96
N ASP A 408 2.81 48.97 16.32
CA ASP A 408 3.63 47.76 16.31
C ASP A 408 3.31 46.92 15.06
N PRO A 409 4.24 46.76 14.10
CA PRO A 409 4.05 45.98 12.87
C PRO A 409 3.68 44.52 13.10
N ALA A 410 3.87 43.98 14.31
CA ALA A 410 3.48 42.61 14.67
C ALA A 410 2.01 42.49 15.14
N LEU A 411 1.31 43.60 15.30
CA LEU A 411 -0.04 43.69 15.90
C LEU A 411 -1.00 44.55 15.06
N ASP A 412 -0.68 44.78 13.78
CA ASP A 412 -1.44 45.65 12.88
C ASP A 412 -2.92 45.23 12.86
N ASN A 413 -3.84 46.21 12.89
CA ASN A 413 -5.30 46.02 12.79
C ASN A 413 -6.00 45.31 13.96
N ARG A 414 -5.44 45.33 15.17
CA ARG A 414 -6.13 44.81 16.38
C ARG A 414 -7.14 45.77 17.02
N THR A 415 -7.28 46.99 16.49
CA THR A 415 -8.15 48.02 17.06
C THR A 415 -8.94 48.74 15.98
N ALA A 416 -10.16 49.16 16.32
CA ALA A 416 -10.96 50.07 15.51
C ALA A 416 -11.35 51.31 16.30
N GLU A 417 -11.35 52.50 15.68
CA GLU A 417 -11.84 53.72 16.31
C GLU A 417 -12.93 54.40 15.48
N ALA A 418 -14.05 54.74 16.11
CA ALA A 418 -15.12 55.50 15.47
C ALA A 418 -15.68 56.59 16.38
N ILE A 419 -16.28 57.62 15.78
CA ILE A 419 -16.70 58.82 16.50
C ILE A 419 -18.21 58.98 16.46
N LEU A 420 -18.84 58.91 17.63
CA LEU A 420 -20.25 59.28 17.81
C LEU A 420 -20.37 60.79 17.99
N THR A 421 -21.32 61.43 17.29
CA THR A 421 -21.78 62.79 17.60
C THR A 421 -23.17 62.74 18.23
N VAL A 422 -23.32 63.30 19.42
CA VAL A 422 -24.59 63.40 20.16
C VAL A 422 -25.45 64.48 19.51
N ILE A 423 -26.68 64.13 19.13
CA ILE A 423 -27.58 65.00 18.37
C ILE A 423 -28.84 65.38 19.14
#